data_AF-W4PAX1-F1
#
_entry.id   AF-W4PAX1-F1
#
_cell.length_a   1.000
_cell.length_b   1.000
_cell.length_c   1.000
_cell.angle_alpha   90.00
_cell.angle_beta   90.00
_cell.angle_gamma   90.00
#
_symmetry.space_group_name_H-M   'P 1'
#
loop_
_entity.id
_entity.type
_entity.pdbx_description
1 polymer ?
#
loop_
_entity_poly.entity_id
_entity_poly.type
_entity_poly.pdbx_seq_one_letter_code
_entity_poly.pdbx_strand_id
1 'polypeptide(L)' 'MRNIGIFCSASENIDKMFFDSARRIGQWMGQNNKTLVYGGANLG' A
#
# COMPACT_ATOMS: atom_id res chain seq x y z
N MET A 1 -2.32 1.57 -17.61
CA MET A 1 -1.69 2.07 -16.36
C MET A 1 -0.80 0.98 -15.76
N ARG A 2 0.52 1.22 -15.67
CA ARG A 2 1.54 0.26 -15.20
C ARG A 2 2.06 0.58 -13.79
N ASN A 3 2.24 1.86 -13.48
CA ASN A 3 2.73 2.34 -12.20
C ASN A 3 1.59 2.96 -11.40
N ILE A 4 1.55 2.72 -10.10
CA ILE A 4 0.55 3.29 -9.18
C ILE A 4 1.29 3.92 -8.01
N GLY A 5 1.02 5.22 -7.79
CA GLY A 5 1.48 5.95 -6.61
C GLY A 5 0.55 5.70 -5.43
N ILE A 6 1.08 5.32 -4.28
CA ILE A 6 0.31 5.17 -3.03
C ILE A 6 0.89 6.08 -1.95
N PHE A 7 0.00 6.84 -1.31
CA PHE A 7 0.29 7.69 -0.16
C PHE A 7 -0.56 7.21 1.02
N CYS A 8 0.10 6.82 2.11
CA CYS A 8 -0.54 6.34 3.34
C CYS A 8 0.14 6.97 4.57
N SER A 9 -0.52 6.84 5.72
CA SER A 9 0.06 7.18 7.01
C SER A 9 1.23 6.26 7.35
N ALA A 10 2.25 6.78 8.04
CA ALA A 10 3.33 5.99 8.63
C ALA A 10 3.03 5.60 10.11
N SER A 11 1.82 5.90 10.60
CA SER A 11 1.41 5.64 11.98
C SER A 11 0.94 4.20 12.16
N GLU A 12 1.48 3.52 13.17
CA GLU A 12 1.01 2.20 13.60
C GLU A 12 -0.25 2.29 14.49
N ASN A 13 -0.54 3.47 15.03
CA ASN A 13 -1.69 3.70 15.91
C ASN A 13 -2.91 4.19 15.14
N ILE A 14 -3.41 3.34 14.23
CA ILE A 14 -4.64 3.56 13.45
C ILE A 14 -5.46 2.26 13.42
N ASP A 15 -6.72 2.34 13.00
CA ASP A 15 -7.58 1.16 12.94
C ASP A 15 -6.97 0.06 12.02
N LYS A 16 -7.04 -1.19 12.48
CA LYS A 16 -6.55 -2.37 11.76
C LYS A 16 -7.12 -2.48 10.34
N MET A 17 -8.32 -1.97 10.10
CA MET A 17 -8.95 -1.99 8.77
C MET A 17 -8.09 -1.32 7.68
N PHE A 18 -7.26 -0.34 8.04
CA PHE A 18 -6.39 0.36 7.08
C PHE A 18 -5.23 -0.53 6.62
N PHE A 19 -4.64 -1.30 7.54
CA PHE A 19 -3.58 -2.27 7.22
C PHE A 19 -4.11 -3.41 6.35
N ASP A 20 -5.32 -3.91 6.63
CA ASP A 20 -5.95 -4.95 5.82
C ASP A 20 -6.30 -4.43 4.42
N SER A 21 -6.72 -3.18 4.31
CA SER A 21 -6.95 -2.51 3.02
C SER A 21 -5.65 -2.34 2.22
N ALA A 22 -4.57 -1.91 2.88
CA ALA A 22 -3.24 -1.80 2.27
C ALA A 22 -2.72 -3.15 1.76
N ARG A 23 -2.92 -4.22 2.52
CA ARG A 23 -2.59 -5.60 2.11
C ARG A 23 -3.39 -6.02 0.88
N ARG A 24 -4.71 -5.78 0.87
CA ARG A 24 -5.59 -6.18 -0.23
C ARG A 24 -5.22 -5.48 -1.54
N ILE A 25 -4.93 -4.18 -1.51
CA ILE A 25 -4.51 -3.46 -2.72
C ILE A 25 -3.12 -3.91 -3.19
N GLY A 26 -2.18 -4.17 -2.27
CA GLY A 26 -0.86 -4.70 -2.60
C GLY A 26 -0.93 -6.07 -3.29
N GLN A 27 -1.77 -6.98 -2.79
CA GLN A 27 -2.02 -8.28 -3.42
C GLN A 27 -2.59 -8.14 -4.84
N TRP A 28 -3.60 -7.29 -4.99
CA TRP A 28 -4.19 -7.02 -6.30
C TRP A 28 -3.16 -6.42 -7.27
N MET A 29 -2.31 -5.50 -6.81
CA MET A 29 -1.24 -4.91 -7.62
C MET A 29 -0.26 -5.96 -8.12
N GLY A 30 0.18 -6.88 -7.24
CA GLY A 30 1.04 -8.00 -7.61
C GLY A 30 0.40 -8.91 -8.66
N GLN A 31 -0.88 -9.27 -8.47
CA GLN A 31 -1.63 -10.11 -9.42
C GLN A 31 -1.84 -9.45 -10.79
N ASN A 32 -1.88 -8.11 -10.83
CA ASN A 32 -2.18 -7.35 -12.05
C ASN A 32 -0.94 -6.71 -12.69
N ASN A 33 0.25 -7.19 -12.32
CA ASN A 33 1.55 -6.72 -12.83
C ASN A 33 1.68 -5.19 -12.74
N LYS A 34 1.29 -4.63 -11.59
CA LYS A 34 1.43 -3.20 -11.29
C LYS A 34 2.70 -2.95 -10.48
N THR A 35 3.41 -1.88 -10.82
CA THR A 35 4.57 -1.41 -10.06
C THR A 35 4.12 -0.38 -9.03
N LEU A 36 4.52 -0.57 -7.77
CA LEU A 36 4.31 0.38 -6.68
C LEU A 36 5.31 1.53 -6.76
N VAL A 37 4.83 2.75 -6.64
CA VAL A 37 5.61 3.95 -6.39
C VAL A 37 5.16 4.53 -5.05
N TYR A 38 6.07 4.71 -4.11
CA TYR A 38 5.77 5.16 -2.75
C TYR A 38 6.98 5.87 -2.12
N GLY A 39 6.79 6.45 -0.93
CA GLY A 39 7.81 7.27 -0.26
C GLY A 39 8.99 6.52 0.37
N GLY A 40 9.05 5.18 0.29
CA GLY A 40 10.17 4.38 0.81
C GLY A 40 10.16 4.10 2.32
N ALA A 41 9.09 4.47 3.03
CA ALA A 41 8.95 4.19 4.45
C ALA A 41 8.70 2.70 4.74
N ASN A 42 9.31 2.17 5.81
CA ASN A 42 9.08 0.81 6.32
C ASN A 42 8.35 0.84 7.69
N LEU A 43 7.47 1.82 7.86
CA LEU A 43 6.67 2.06 9.05
C LEU A 43 5.20 2.15 8.66
N GLY A 44 4.33 1.79 9.61
CA GLY A 44 2.88 1.74 9.41
C GLY A 44 2.39 0.48 8.72
#